data_AF-A0AAN0M670-F1
#
_entry.id   AF-A0AAN0M670-F1
#
_cell.length_a   1.000
_cell.length_b   1.000
_cell.length_c   1.000
_cell.angle_alpha   90.00
_cell.angle_beta   90.00
_cell.angle_gamma   90.00
#
_symmetry.space_group_name_H-M   'P 1'
#
loop_
_entity.id
_entity.type
_entity.pdbx_description
1 polymer ?
#
loop_
_entity_poly.entity_id
_entity_poly.type
_entity_poly.pdbx_seq_one_letter_code
_entity_poly.pdbx_strand_id
1 'polypeptide(L)'
;MLTSVCDQATSFSTERLRNWLDIENHARTLAPMMGIHPDTFEKAKNAVGAQKASCAIFIMLQLGQRIRDFGAYFHSITLGQRQDQFDPVVLIKRLSKTAMQTA
;
A
#
# COMPACT_ATOMS: atom_id res chain seq x y z
N MET A 1 -0.43 6.82 11.83
CA MET A 1 0.53 5.70 11.87
C MET A 1 0.93 5.26 10.46
N LEU A 2 0.00 4.83 9.59
CA LEU A 2 0.33 4.48 8.19
C LEU A 2 1.05 5.61 7.44
N THR A 3 0.44 6.80 7.41
CA THR A 3 0.96 7.99 6.72
C THR A 3 2.24 8.56 7.30
N SER A 4 2.60 8.19 8.53
CA SER A 4 3.84 8.63 9.20
C SER A 4 5.00 7.64 9.02
N VAL A 5 4.72 6.46 8.49
CA VAL A 5 5.71 5.40 8.22
C VAL A 5 5.95 5.27 6.71
N CYS A 6 4.91 5.54 5.91
CA CYS A 6 4.95 5.46 4.45
C CYS A 6 5.10 6.87 3.85
N ASP A 7 6.19 7.56 4.17
CA ASP A 7 6.43 8.94 3.76
C ASP A 7 6.57 9.09 2.25
N GLN A 8 7.00 8.04 1.54
CA GLN A 8 7.06 8.06 0.08
C GLN A 8 5.66 8.25 -0.52
N ALA A 9 4.66 7.52 -0.02
CA ALA A 9 3.29 7.63 -0.53
C ALA A 9 2.65 8.98 -0.22
N THR A 10 2.92 9.55 0.96
CA THR A 10 2.42 10.89 1.32
C THR A 10 3.12 12.00 0.55
N SER A 11 4.37 11.81 0.13
CA SER A 11 5.11 12.81 -0.68
C SER A 11 4.50 13.06 -2.06
N PHE A 12 3.72 12.11 -2.59
CA PHE A 12 2.95 12.29 -3.83
C PHE A 12 1.58 12.92 -3.62
N SER A 13 1.16 13.17 -2.38
CA SER A 13 -0.13 13.77 -2.08
C SER A 13 -0.04 15.29 -2.10
N THR A 14 -0.87 15.94 -2.91
CA THR A 14 -1.04 17.40 -2.89
C THR A 14 -1.89 17.87 -1.71
N GLU A 15 -2.67 16.97 -1.12
CA GLU A 15 -3.57 17.26 0.00
C GLU A 15 -3.22 16.43 1.25
N ARG A 16 -3.67 16.90 2.41
CA ARG A 16 -3.45 16.20 3.68
C ARG A 16 -4.41 15.02 3.77
N LEU A 17 -3.90 13.80 3.90
CA LEU A 17 -4.70 12.60 4.10
C LEU A 17 -5.23 12.56 5.54
N ARG A 18 -6.52 12.88 5.76
CA ARG A 18 -7.12 13.05 7.09
C ARG A 18 -7.94 11.83 7.52
N ASN A 19 -8.53 11.13 6.56
CA ASN A 19 -9.41 10.00 6.81
C ASN A 19 -9.10 8.82 5.86
N TRP A 20 -9.78 7.68 6.06
CA TRP A 20 -9.56 6.48 5.25
C TRP A 20 -10.03 6.62 3.80
N LEU A 21 -11.04 7.46 3.53
CA LEU A 21 -11.48 7.74 2.17
C LEU A 21 -10.42 8.52 1.39
N ASP A 22 -9.76 9.49 2.03
CA ASP A 22 -8.63 10.21 1.43
C ASP A 22 -7.49 9.24 1.11
N ILE A 23 -7.18 8.32 2.03
CA ILE A 23 -6.14 7.30 1.85
C ILE A 23 -6.50 6.34 0.72
N GLU A 24 -7.76 5.91 0.63
CA GLU A 24 -8.24 5.05 -0.46
C GLU A 24 -8.12 5.75 -1.81
N ASN A 25 -8.63 6.99 -1.90
CA ASN A 25 -8.56 7.76 -3.13
C ASN A 25 -7.11 7.97 -3.58
N HIS A 26 -6.22 8.28 -2.64
CA HIS A 26 -4.79 8.43 -2.92
C HIS A 26 -4.12 7.11 -3.29
N ALA A 27 -4.47 5.99 -2.65
CA ALA A 27 -3.96 4.69 -3.05
C ALA A 27 -4.38 4.33 -4.48
N ARG A 28 -5.62 4.66 -4.86
CA ARG A 28 -6.16 4.42 -6.20
C ARG A 28 -5.44 5.26 -7.26
N THR A 29 -5.04 6.50 -6.95
CA THR A 29 -4.25 7.34 -7.87
C THR A 29 -2.79 6.89 -7.99
N LEU A 30 -2.23 6.29 -6.94
CA LEU A 30 -0.87 5.75 -6.93
C LEU A 30 -0.74 4.39 -7.63
N ALA A 31 -1.81 3.57 -7.63
CA ALA A 31 -1.78 2.22 -8.19
C ALA A 31 -1.24 2.16 -9.64
N PRO A 32 -1.65 3.03 -10.58
CA PRO A 32 -1.10 3.06 -11.94
C PRO A 32 0.41 3.33 -12.01
N MET A 33 0.97 4.12 -11.08
CA MET A 33 2.43 4.38 -11.04
C MET A 33 3.23 3.11 -10.75
N MET A 34 2.59 2.10 -10.15
CA MET A 34 3.14 0.79 -9.88
C MET A 34 2.69 -0.27 -10.91
N GLY A 35 2.10 0.15 -12.03
CA GLY A 35 1.58 -0.78 -13.05
C GLY A 35 0.34 -1.56 -12.61
N ILE A 36 -0.34 -1.13 -11.56
CA ILE A 36 -1.59 -1.74 -11.08
C ILE A 36 -2.76 -1.01 -11.73
N HIS A 37 -3.55 -1.73 -12.54
CA HIS A 37 -4.73 -1.16 -13.19
C HIS A 37 -5.79 -0.77 -12.15
N PRO A 38 -6.52 0.35 -12.32
CA PRO A 38 -7.59 0.75 -11.40
C PRO A 38 -8.60 -0.36 -11.12
N ASP A 39 -9.01 -1.13 -12.14
CA ASP A 39 -9.92 -2.27 -11.95
C ASP A 39 -9.34 -3.37 -11.06
N THR A 40 -8.02 -3.55 -11.09
CA THR A 40 -7.34 -4.53 -10.22
C THR A 40 -7.37 -4.06 -8.77
N PHE A 41 -7.18 -2.76 -8.55
CA PHE A 41 -7.33 -2.16 -7.22
C PHE A 41 -8.77 -2.29 -6.72
N GLU A 42 -9.77 -2.01 -7.55
CA GLU A 42 -11.19 -2.16 -7.17
C GLU A 42 -11.55 -3.62 -6.84
N LYS A 43 -11.06 -4.58 -7.63
CA LYS A 43 -11.22 -6.02 -7.33
C LYS A 43 -10.57 -6.38 -5.98
N ALA A 44 -9.35 -5.93 -5.75
CA ALA A 44 -8.65 -6.14 -4.48
C ALA A 44 -9.41 -5.51 -3.31
N LYS A 45 -9.90 -4.28 -3.46
CA LYS A 45 -10.74 -3.62 -2.47
C LYS A 45 -11.98 -4.44 -2.13
N ASN A 46 -12.66 -4.99 -3.12
CA ASN A 46 -13.84 -5.83 -2.91
C ASN A 46 -13.50 -7.16 -2.21
N ALA A 47 -12.29 -7.70 -2.41
CA ALA A 47 -11.86 -8.97 -1.83
C ALA A 47 -11.30 -8.84 -0.39
N VAL A 48 -10.47 -7.83 -0.11
CA VAL A 48 -9.80 -7.66 1.20
C VAL A 48 -10.28 -6.45 2.00
N GLY A 49 -11.13 -5.62 1.43
CA GLY A 49 -11.56 -4.35 2.00
C GLY A 49 -10.63 -3.18 1.63
N ALA A 50 -11.21 -1.97 1.64
CA ALA A 50 -10.53 -0.73 1.26
C ALA A 50 -9.26 -0.46 2.06
N GLN A 51 -9.29 -0.67 3.38
CA GLN A 51 -8.15 -0.41 4.24
C GLN A 51 -6.96 -1.31 3.91
N LYS A 52 -7.17 -2.63 3.73
CA LYS A 52 -6.10 -3.57 3.39
C LYS A 52 -5.51 -3.26 2.01
N ALA A 53 -6.36 -3.05 1.00
CA ALA A 53 -5.92 -2.72 -0.35
C ALA A 53 -5.10 -1.42 -0.38
N SER A 54 -5.58 -0.38 0.31
CA SER A 54 -4.88 0.92 0.37
C SER A 54 -3.56 0.83 1.11
N CYS A 55 -3.52 0.12 2.25
CA CYS A 55 -2.26 -0.13 2.97
C CYS A 55 -1.24 -0.87 2.10
N ALA A 56 -1.67 -1.86 1.30
CA ALA A 56 -0.77 -2.57 0.40
C ALA A 56 -0.08 -1.62 -0.58
N ILE A 57 -0.82 -0.72 -1.23
CA ILE A 57 -0.25 0.31 -2.12
C ILE A 57 0.81 1.15 -1.40
N PHE A 58 0.49 1.67 -0.22
CA PHE A 58 1.40 2.53 0.55
C PHE A 58 2.68 1.79 0.97
N ILE A 59 2.53 0.57 1.49
CA ILE A 59 3.64 -0.28 1.93
C ILE A 59 4.52 -0.65 0.74
N MET A 60 3.91 -1.00 -0.39
CA MET A 60 4.64 -1.39 -1.59
C MET A 60 5.46 -0.24 -2.13
N LEU A 61 4.87 0.96 -2.25
CA LEU A 61 5.60 2.14 -2.68
C LEU A 61 6.76 2.47 -1.74
N GLN A 62 6.57 2.33 -0.42
CA GLN A 62 7.63 2.51 0.57
C GLN A 62 8.74 1.46 0.44
N LEU A 63 8.40 0.22 0.08
CA LEU A 63 9.37 -0.86 -0.16
C LEU A 63 10.12 -0.69 -1.49
N GLY A 64 9.54 0.05 -2.44
CA GLY A 64 10.18 0.54 -3.67
C GLY A 64 10.98 -0.56 -4.37
N GLN A 65 12.29 -0.32 -4.52
CA GLN A 65 13.25 -1.19 -5.22
C GLN A 65 13.35 -2.63 -4.69
N ARG A 66 12.81 -2.93 -3.51
CA ARG A 66 12.75 -4.31 -2.99
C ARG A 66 11.68 -5.16 -3.69
N ILE A 67 10.74 -4.53 -4.40
CA ILE A 67 9.68 -5.21 -5.14
C ILE A 67 10.02 -5.16 -6.62
N ARG A 68 10.24 -6.34 -7.20
CA ARG A 68 10.58 -6.50 -8.62
C ARG A 68 9.39 -6.25 -9.55
N ASP A 69 8.21 -6.69 -9.12
CA ASP A 69 6.95 -6.55 -9.86
C ASP A 69 5.84 -6.21 -8.88
N PHE A 70 5.41 -4.95 -8.90
CA PHE A 70 4.34 -4.47 -8.02
C PHE A 70 2.99 -5.07 -8.38
N GLY A 71 2.66 -5.24 -9.67
CA GLY A 71 1.37 -5.79 -10.09
C GLY A 71 1.19 -7.23 -9.58
N ALA A 72 2.17 -8.09 -9.84
CA ALA A 72 2.15 -9.48 -9.41
C ALA A 72 2.17 -9.60 -7.88
N TYR A 73 2.96 -8.78 -7.20
CA TYR A 73 3.01 -8.79 -5.73
C TYR A 73 1.67 -8.37 -5.14
N PHE A 74 1.09 -7.25 -5.60
CA PHE A 74 -0.21 -6.75 -5.15
C PHE A 74 -1.30 -7.79 -5.37
N HIS A 75 -1.36 -8.39 -6.56
CA HIS A 75 -2.31 -9.46 -6.85
C HIS A 75 -2.12 -10.64 -5.89
N SER A 76 -0.88 -11.09 -5.66
CA SER A 76 -0.60 -12.24 -4.78
C SER A 76 -1.11 -12.04 -3.35
N ILE A 77 -1.02 -10.82 -2.80
CA ILE A 77 -1.38 -10.52 -1.41
C ILE A 77 -2.82 -10.03 -1.22
N THR A 78 -3.54 -9.71 -2.30
CA THR A 78 -4.92 -9.21 -2.24
C THR A 78 -5.95 -10.14 -2.88
N LEU A 79 -5.59 -10.79 -3.98
CA LEU A 79 -6.48 -11.64 -4.79
C LEU A 79 -5.96 -13.08 -4.94
N GLY A 80 -4.72 -13.33 -4.50
CA GLY A 80 -4.03 -14.59 -4.68
C GLY A 80 -3.84 -15.40 -3.40
N GLN A 81 -3.03 -16.44 -3.51
CA GLN A 81 -2.81 -17.45 -2.48
C GLN A 81 -2.19 -16.93 -1.16
N ARG A 82 -1.70 -15.69 -1.13
CA ARG A 82 -1.09 -15.07 0.07
C ARG A 82 -2.01 -14.07 0.75
N GLN A 83 -3.28 -13.99 0.36
CA GLN A 83 -4.26 -13.06 0.93
C GLN A 83 -4.37 -13.19 2.46
N ASP A 84 -4.44 -14.41 2.99
CA ASP A 84 -4.54 -14.67 4.44
C ASP A 84 -3.25 -14.38 5.21
N GLN A 85 -2.11 -14.40 4.53
CA GLN A 85 -0.80 -14.15 5.12
C GLN A 85 -0.44 -12.66 5.12
N PHE A 86 -1.21 -11.84 4.41
CA PHE A 86 -0.97 -10.41 4.35
C PHE A 86 -1.60 -9.69 5.54
N ASP A 87 -0.74 -9.34 6.51
CA ASP A 87 -1.08 -8.43 7.61
C ASP A 87 -0.38 -7.07 7.42
N PRO A 88 -1.13 -6.02 7.02
CA PRO A 88 -0.56 -4.69 6.86
C PRO A 88 0.00 -4.12 8.17
N VAL A 89 -0.58 -4.45 9.33
CA VAL A 89 -0.13 -3.93 10.64
C VAL A 89 1.25 -4.47 10.98
N VAL A 90 1.48 -5.77 10.76
CA VAL A 90 2.80 -6.39 10.98
C VAL A 90 3.85 -5.78 10.07
N LEU A 91 3.51 -5.54 8.80
CA LEU A 91 4.43 -4.93 7.84
C LEU A 91 4.74 -3.47 8.16
N ILE A 92 3.74 -2.67 8.54
CA ILE A 92 3.94 -1.28 8.97
C ILE A 92 4.84 -1.23 10.21
N LYS A 93 4.63 -2.13 11.19
CA LYS A 93 5.51 -2.23 12.37
C LYS A 93 6.94 -2.63 12.02
N ARG A 94 7.15 -3.47 11.00
CA ARG A 94 8.50 -3.79 10.51
C ARG A 94 9.14 -2.58 9.84
N LEU A 95 8.40 -1.89 8.98
CA LEU A 95 8.87 -0.67 8.29
C LEU A 95 9.24 0.43 9.29
N SER A 96 8.43 0.64 10.34
CA SER A 96 8.74 1.65 11.36
C SER A 96 10.04 1.35 12.11
N LYS A 97 10.34 0.07 12.37
CA LYS A 97 11.61 -0.34 13.00
C LYS A 97 12.81 -0.11 12.08
N THR A 98 12.67 -0.36 10.79
CA THR A 98 13.74 -0.13 9.81
C THR A 98 13.99 1.37 9.61
N ALA A 99 12.94 2.19 9.55
CA ALA A 99 13.07 3.64 9.43
C ALA A 99 13.85 4.25 10.62
N MET A 100 13.60 3.80 11.85
CA MET A 100 14.34 4.23 13.05
C MET A 100 15.82 3.83 13.09
N GLN A 101 16.24 2.81 12.34
CA GLN A 101 17.65 2.34 12.32
C GLN A 101 18.52 3.10 11.31
N THR A 102 17.91 3.94 10.48
CA THR A 102 18.61 4.71 9.44
C THR A 102 18.66 6.22 9.77
N ALA A 103 18.26 6.59 11.00
CA ALA A 103 18.24 7.95 11.52
C ALA A 103 19.31 8.14 12.61
#